data_AF-A0A9Y1BNI5-F1
#
_entry.id   AF-A0A9Y1BNI5-F1
#
_cell.length_a   1.000
_cell.length_b   1.000
_cell.length_c   1.000
_cell.angle_alpha   90.00
_cell.angle_beta   90.00
_cell.angle_gamma   90.00
#
_symmetry.space_group_name_H-M   'P 1'
#
loop_
_entity.id
_entity.type
_entity.pdbx_description
1 polymer ?
#
loop_
_entity_poly.entity_id
_entity_poly.type
_entity_poly.pdbx_seq_one_letter_code
_entity_poly.pdbx_strand_id
1 'polypeptide(L)'
;MKELQRVFTLYDLSLLKRDNPDDVVKLEGEVMQIIKQVLKKDGFYTGSIDTVYDEETKNALQKWLHTNNFEVKERDDEYMWGSVYRYIKQLQKNGF
;
A
#
# COMPACT_ATOMS: atom_id res chain seq x y z
N MET A 1 -8.00 32.87 -0.95
CA MET A 1 -8.48 31.77 -1.81
C MET A 1 -7.53 31.36 -2.95
N LYS A 2 -6.57 32.18 -3.41
CA LYS A 2 -5.61 31.77 -4.48
C LYS A 2 -4.43 30.91 -4.00
N GLU A 3 -3.98 31.10 -2.77
CA GLU A 3 -2.82 30.36 -2.22
C GLU A 3 -3.11 28.86 -2.00
N LEU A 4 -4.34 28.48 -1.65
CA LEU A 4 -4.68 27.06 -1.45
C LEU A 4 -4.66 26.25 -2.77
N GLN A 5 -5.15 26.85 -3.87
CA GLN A 5 -5.05 26.24 -5.19
C GLN A 5 -3.60 26.10 -5.64
N ARG A 6 -2.75 27.10 -5.40
CA ARG A 6 -1.31 27.02 -5.71
C ARG A 6 -0.61 25.93 -4.89
N VAL A 7 -0.92 25.84 -3.59
CA VAL A 7 -0.36 24.80 -2.71
C VAL A 7 -0.81 23.41 -3.17
N PHE A 8 -2.07 23.22 -3.53
CA PHE A 8 -2.56 21.92 -4.03
C PHE A 8 -1.97 21.54 -5.40
N THR A 9 -1.80 22.48 -6.33
CA THR A 9 -1.13 22.22 -7.63
C THR A 9 0.36 21.93 -7.48
N LEU A 10 1.05 22.54 -6.50
CA LEU A 10 2.45 22.21 -6.19
C LEU A 10 2.56 20.81 -5.55
N TYR A 11 1.57 20.44 -4.74
CA TYR A 11 1.44 19.09 -4.19
C TYR A 11 1.22 18.06 -5.30
N ASP A 12 0.26 18.29 -6.21
CA ASP A 12 -0.06 17.37 -7.32
C ASP A 12 1.13 17.15 -8.28
N LEU A 13 1.82 18.24 -8.66
CA LEU A 13 3.02 18.16 -9.52
C LEU A 13 4.24 17.50 -8.84
N SER A 14 4.30 17.48 -7.50
CA SER A 14 5.42 16.87 -6.74
C SER A 14 5.13 15.45 -6.21
N LEU A 15 3.86 15.10 -5.99
CA LEU A 15 3.37 13.76 -5.62
C LEU A 15 3.27 12.79 -6.81
N LEU A 16 3.20 13.32 -8.04
CA LEU A 16 3.24 12.57 -9.30
C LEU A 16 4.66 12.28 -9.81
N LYS A 17 5.66 12.13 -8.92
CA LYS A 17 6.84 11.34 -9.31
C LYS A 17 6.33 9.94 -9.62
N ARG A 18 6.17 9.61 -10.90
CA ARG A 18 5.86 8.26 -11.35
C ARG A 18 6.86 7.34 -10.68
N ASP A 19 6.37 6.42 -9.85
CA ASP A 19 7.18 5.31 -9.41
C ASP A 19 7.77 4.67 -10.66
N ASN A 20 9.02 4.18 -10.56
CA ASN A 20 9.59 3.41 -11.64
C ASN A 20 8.60 2.28 -11.97
N PRO A 21 8.08 2.18 -13.22
CA PRO A 21 7.11 1.15 -13.59
C PRO A 21 7.61 -0.28 -13.28
N ASP A 22 8.93 -0.45 -13.23
CA ASP A 22 9.59 -1.72 -12.93
C ASP A 22 9.81 -1.96 -11.42
N ASP A 23 9.58 -0.95 -10.57
CA ASP A 23 9.65 -1.07 -9.10
C ASP A 23 8.30 -1.56 -8.55
N VAL A 24 8.02 -2.83 -8.83
CA VAL A 24 6.85 -3.55 -8.36
C VAL A 24 7.26 -4.85 -7.67
N VAL A 25 6.46 -5.29 -6.71
CA VAL A 25 6.63 -6.57 -6.01
C VAL A 25 5.40 -7.42 -6.22
N LYS A 26 5.60 -8.71 -6.46
CA LYS A 26 4.49 -9.65 -6.59
C LYS A 26 3.90 -9.99 -5.22
N LEU A 27 2.59 -10.04 -5.15
CA LEU A 27 1.80 -10.30 -3.93
C LEU A 27 1.77 -11.81 -3.62
N GLU A 28 2.93 -12.39 -3.32
CA GLU A 28 3.07 -13.83 -3.02
C GLU A 28 4.16 -14.09 -1.97
N GLY A 29 4.22 -15.32 -1.47
CA GLY A 29 5.30 -15.77 -0.58
C GLY A 29 5.49 -14.88 0.65
N GLU A 30 6.75 -14.51 0.93
CA GLU A 30 7.12 -13.65 2.07
C GLU A 30 6.48 -12.25 1.97
N VAL A 31 6.32 -11.70 0.76
CA VAL A 31 5.69 -10.39 0.54
C VAL A 31 4.26 -10.41 1.07
N MET A 32 3.51 -11.47 0.74
CA MET A 32 2.13 -11.64 1.21
C MET A 32 2.04 -11.76 2.73
N GLN A 33 2.92 -12.57 3.33
CA GLN A 33 2.93 -12.75 4.78
C GLN A 33 3.20 -11.44 5.53
N ILE A 34 4.14 -10.64 5.04
CA ILE A 34 4.45 -9.32 5.62
C ILE A 34 3.24 -8.37 5.51
N ILE A 35 2.59 -8.34 4.35
CA ILE A 35 1.40 -7.50 4.14
C ILE A 35 0.28 -7.93 5.09
N LYS A 36 -0.05 -9.23 5.15
CA LYS A 36 -1.10 -9.76 6.03
C LYS A 36 -0.81 -9.50 7.52
N GLN A 37 0.46 -9.56 7.94
CA GLN A 37 0.86 -9.21 9.31
C GLN A 37 0.53 -7.75 9.65
N VAL A 38 0.87 -6.82 8.75
CA VAL A 38 0.58 -5.39 8.95
C VAL A 38 -0.92 -5.12 8.90
N LEU A 39 -1.62 -5.66 7.91
CA LEU A 39 -3.08 -5.52 7.82
C LEU A 39 -3.79 -6.07 9.06
N LYS A 40 -3.31 -7.19 9.61
CA LYS A 40 -3.86 -7.78 10.83
C LYS A 40 -3.58 -6.94 12.08
N LYS A 41 -2.35 -6.44 12.20
CA LYS A 41 -1.95 -5.53 13.28
C LYS A 41 -2.79 -4.24 13.26
N ASP A 42 -3.04 -3.70 12.08
CA ASP A 42 -3.81 -2.46 11.90
C ASP A 42 -5.33 -2.69 11.94
N GLY A 43 -5.79 -3.94 12.11
CA GLY A 43 -7.20 -4.29 12.28
C GLY A 43 -8.01 -4.42 10.97
N PHE A 44 -7.36 -4.42 9.81
CA PHE A 44 -7.99 -4.56 8.50
C PHE A 44 -8.19 -6.02 8.06
N TYR A 45 -7.41 -6.95 8.63
CA TYR A 45 -7.42 -8.36 8.24
C TYR A 45 -7.52 -9.28 9.46
N THR A 46 -8.40 -10.28 9.42
CA THR A 46 -8.61 -11.22 10.54
C THR A 46 -8.22 -12.66 10.20
N GLY A 47 -8.08 -13.00 8.92
CA GLY A 47 -7.66 -14.31 8.43
C GLY A 47 -6.23 -14.76 8.79
N SER A 48 -5.79 -15.86 8.17
CA SER A 48 -4.49 -16.49 8.37
C SER A 48 -3.35 -15.75 7.67
N ILE A 49 -2.18 -15.71 8.30
CA ILE A 49 -0.95 -15.19 7.68
C ILE A 49 -0.33 -16.32 6.86
N ASP A 50 -0.92 -16.58 5.70
CA ASP A 50 -0.38 -17.50 4.69
C ASP A 50 0.18 -16.70 3.49
N THR A 51 0.53 -17.40 2.42
CA THR A 51 1.13 -16.83 1.22
C THR A 51 0.12 -16.56 0.10
N VAL A 52 -1.18 -16.70 0.36
CA VAL A 52 -2.24 -16.65 -0.66
C VAL A 52 -2.83 -15.24 -0.76
N TYR A 53 -2.91 -14.70 -1.97
CA TYR A 53 -3.64 -13.47 -2.25
C TYR A 53 -5.09 -13.77 -2.62
N ASP A 54 -5.94 -13.92 -1.61
CA ASP A 54 -7.37 -14.18 -1.79
C ASP A 54 -8.20 -12.88 -1.78
N GLU A 55 -9.50 -13.02 -2.06
CA GLU A 55 -10.44 -11.89 -2.07
C GLU A 55 -10.57 -11.21 -0.70
N GLU A 56 -10.45 -11.93 0.41
CA GLU A 56 -10.47 -11.32 1.75
C GLU A 56 -9.27 -10.39 1.93
N THR A 57 -8.08 -10.86 1.54
CA THR A 57 -6.82 -10.11 1.60
C THR A 57 -6.85 -8.92 0.66
N LYS A 58 -7.37 -9.08 -0.56
CA LYS A 58 -7.55 -7.99 -1.53
C LYS A 58 -8.43 -6.88 -0.96
N ASN A 59 -9.60 -7.23 -0.41
CA ASN A 59 -10.51 -6.27 0.21
C ASN A 59 -9.89 -5.57 1.43
N ALA A 60 -9.14 -6.29 2.26
CA ALA A 60 -8.43 -5.72 3.40
C ALA A 60 -7.34 -4.74 2.96
N LEU A 61 -6.55 -5.12 1.97
CA LEU A 61 -5.48 -4.30 1.41
C LEU A 61 -6.04 -3.01 0.79
N GLN A 62 -7.11 -3.11 0.01
CA GLN A 62 -7.76 -1.95 -0.60
C GLN A 62 -8.22 -0.94 0.45
N LYS A 63 -8.93 -1.40 1.49
CA LYS A 63 -9.37 -0.54 2.59
C LYS A 63 -8.20 0.12 3.31
N TRP A 64 -7.11 -0.62 3.52
CA TRP A 64 -5.92 -0.09 4.16
C TRP A 64 -5.24 0.98 3.28
N LEU A 65 -5.14 0.75 1.97
CA LEU A 65 -4.60 1.74 1.02
C LEU A 65 -5.41 3.03 1.07
N HIS A 66 -6.74 2.93 0.97
CA HIS A 66 -7.62 4.10 0.97
C HIS A 66 -7.56 4.84 2.32
N THR A 67 -7.52 4.11 3.44
CA THR A 67 -7.42 4.73 4.78
C THR A 67 -6.10 5.46 4.97
N ASN A 68 -5.02 5.00 4.32
CA ASN A 68 -3.70 5.61 4.37
C ASN A 68 -3.42 6.58 3.20
N ASN A 69 -4.45 6.99 2.45
CA ASN A 69 -4.36 7.93 1.33
C ASN A 69 -3.44 7.44 0.17
N PHE A 70 -3.45 6.13 -0.07
CA PHE A 70 -2.74 5.43 -1.15
C PHE A 70 -3.68 4.94 -2.27
N GLU A 71 -4.89 5.47 -2.38
CA GLU A 71 -5.86 5.07 -3.43
C GLU A 71 -5.29 5.20 -4.85
N VAL A 72 -4.45 6.21 -5.11
CA VAL A 72 -3.76 6.39 -6.40
C VAL A 72 -2.68 5.35 -6.68
N LYS A 73 -2.37 4.50 -5.70
CA LYS A 73 -1.40 3.40 -5.78
C LYS A 73 -2.06 2.03 -5.83
N GLU A 74 -3.39 1.97 -5.88
CA GLU A 74 -4.12 0.73 -6.11
C GLU A 74 -3.77 0.15 -7.49
N ARG A 75 -3.76 -1.18 -7.58
CA ARG A 75 -3.47 -1.93 -8.80
C ARG A 75 -4.46 -3.08 -8.93
N ASP A 76 -4.87 -3.35 -10.17
CA ASP A 76 -5.80 -4.43 -10.50
C ASP A 76 -5.09 -5.76 -10.82
N ASP A 77 -3.76 -5.78 -10.75
CA ASP A 77 -2.93 -6.96 -10.96
C ASP A 77 -2.41 -7.57 -9.64
N GLU A 78 -1.63 -8.64 -9.74
CA GLU A 78 -1.03 -9.33 -8.59
C GLU A 78 0.22 -8.62 -8.03
N TYR A 79 0.37 -7.32 -8.30
CA TYR A 79 1.54 -6.56 -7.92
C TYR A 79 1.19 -5.37 -7.02
N MET A 80 2.19 -4.93 -6.27
CA MET A 80 2.16 -3.71 -5.48
C MET A 80 3.37 -2.86 -5.82
N TRP A 81 3.22 -1.53 -5.79
CA TRP A 81 4.36 -0.63 -5.91
C TRP A 81 5.40 -0.90 -4.84
N GLY A 82 6.67 -1.02 -5.23
CA GLY A 82 7.78 -1.24 -4.31
C GLY A 82 7.90 -0.13 -3.26
N SER A 83 7.51 1.10 -3.62
CA SER A 83 7.39 2.23 -2.69
C SER A 83 6.43 1.95 -1.52
N VAL A 84 5.23 1.46 -1.83
CA VAL A 84 4.21 1.07 -0.83
C VAL A 84 4.69 -0.13 -0.01
N TYR A 85 5.28 -1.14 -0.66
CA TYR A 85 5.80 -2.31 0.06
C TYR A 85 6.92 -1.96 1.04
N ARG A 86 7.87 -1.08 0.65
CA ARG A 86 8.92 -0.59 1.56
C ARG A 86 8.33 0.15 2.76
N TYR A 87 7.27 0.94 2.56
CA TYR A 87 6.55 1.58 3.65
C TYR A 87 5.91 0.55 4.60
N ILE A 88 5.24 -0.48 4.06
CA ILE A 88 4.70 -1.60 4.86
C ILE A 88 5.81 -2.30 5.66
N LYS A 89 6.97 -2.60 5.07
CA LYS A 89 8.11 -3.20 5.79
C LYS A 89 8.60 -2.30 6.93
N GLN A 90 8.54 -0.98 6.76
CA GLN A 90 8.91 -0.04 7.82
C GLN A 90 7.92 -0.08 8.98
N LEU A 91 6.61 -0.17 8.71
CA LEU A 91 5.58 -0.34 9.74
C LEU A 91 5.72 -1.65 10.52
N GLN A 92 6.12 -2.72 9.84
CA GLN A 92 6.43 -4.01 10.47
C GLN A 92 7.60 -3.87 11.44
N LYS A 93 8.70 -3.23 11.02
CA LYS A 93 9.92 -3.05 11.83
C LYS A 93 9.73 -2.12 13.03
N ASN A 94 8.98 -1.03 12.86
CA ASN A 94 8.74 -0.04 13.92
C ASN A 94 7.70 -0.51 14.96
N GLY A 95 7.21 -1.74 14.84
CA GLY A 95 6.24 -2.35 15.73
C GLY A 95 6.81 -3.13 16.91
N PHE A 96 8.13 -3.07 17.15
CA PHE A 96 8.85 -3.76 18.22
C PHE A 96 9.77 -2.81 18.97
#